data_AF-A0A388TAC1-F1
#
_entry.id   AF-A0A388TAC1-F1
#
_cell.length_a   1.000
_cell.length_b   1.000
_cell.length_c   1.000
_cell.angle_alpha   90.00
_cell.angle_beta   90.00
_cell.angle_gamma   90.00
#
_symmetry.space_group_name_H-M   'P 1'
#
loop_
_entity.id
_entity.type
_entity.pdbx_description
1 polymer ?
#
loop_
_entity_poly.entity_id
_entity_poly.type
_entity_poly.pdbx_seq_one_letter_code
_entity_poly.pdbx_strand_id
1 'polypeptide(L)'
;MFVKVIAQTAQETLTKAGIQRNNTQNFTAWKNFIAQNGYRPRSQITGAEQASLSAESYKLEIKLGKWATHVSQQLKGHVPYGIDWQYPEQQPAEFTEWWDKTPTWQQKNNTDNLAACREFSARHGRRPRQEISAGEAELLSPEDLRHELELGNWMAHAAQTLNDEKNRSRDWQYPEKQQAEFAEWHAQTPTCYQKQNADNLTAWKLFIARHGYRPRQMISVEIRRQMTELEYEQEVQLGKWANSISQPLPQKWNARVWQYEEQYAEFEKLWNEIPTFNQKLNADRLILLQEFCQNNGYRPSHDTSKDHPDIVSAGEISPEEDRLAIFVDTVRAGNSAFQYLEQYQQFEECLQYITHLVFLRKRISH
;
A
#
# COMPACT_ATOMS: atom_id res chain seq x y z
N MET A 1 27.41 -7.05 6.30
CA MET A 1 28.64 -7.79 6.71
C MET A 1 28.88 -8.89 5.67
N PHE A 2 30.13 -9.28 5.37
CA PHE A 2 30.62 -10.05 4.18
C PHE A 2 30.77 -9.15 2.94
N VAL A 3 31.94 -8.90 2.35
CA VAL A 3 33.08 -9.79 2.05
C VAL A 3 34.40 -9.08 2.36
N LYS A 4 35.10 -9.55 3.39
CA LYS A 4 36.55 -9.43 3.53
C LYS A 4 37.08 -10.85 3.50
N VAL A 5 38.29 -11.00 2.96
CA VAL A 5 39.09 -12.24 2.83
C VAL A 5 38.97 -12.87 1.44
N ILE A 6 40.13 -12.89 0.75
CA ILE A 6 40.43 -13.36 -0.62
C ILE A 6 40.17 -12.36 -1.77
N ALA A 7 40.66 -11.12 -1.63
CA ALA A 7 40.82 -10.19 -2.77
C ALA A 7 42.28 -9.78 -3.04
N GLN A 8 43.22 -10.14 -2.17
CA GLN A 8 44.55 -9.54 -2.19
C GLN A 8 45.48 -10.18 -3.25
N THR A 9 45.30 -11.46 -3.58
CA THR A 9 46.19 -12.17 -4.52
C THR A 9 45.82 -11.97 -5.99
N ALA A 10 44.55 -11.74 -6.32
CA ALA A 10 44.13 -11.45 -7.70
C ALA A 10 44.35 -9.97 -8.07
N GLN A 11 44.22 -9.06 -7.10
CA GLN A 11 44.30 -7.62 -7.32
C GLN A 11 45.74 -7.14 -7.59
N GLU A 12 46.76 -7.77 -6.98
CA GLU A 12 48.18 -7.47 -7.25
C GLU A 12 48.65 -7.98 -8.62
N THR A 13 48.04 -9.06 -9.14
CA THR A 13 48.35 -9.54 -10.50
C THR A 13 47.69 -8.66 -11.57
N LEU A 14 46.52 -8.10 -11.27
CA LEU A 14 45.74 -7.28 -12.21
C LEU A 14 46.14 -5.80 -12.22
N THR A 15 46.72 -5.26 -11.14
CA THR A 15 47.20 -3.85 -11.09
C THR A 15 48.47 -3.59 -11.89
N LYS A 16 49.32 -4.61 -12.11
CA LYS A 16 50.47 -4.53 -13.03
C LYS A 16 50.12 -4.83 -14.49
N ALA A 17 48.93 -5.38 -14.76
CA ALA A 17 48.47 -5.70 -16.10
C ALA A 17 47.78 -4.47 -16.74
N GLY A 18 48.59 -3.61 -17.37
CA GLY A 18 48.07 -2.84 -18.51
C GLY A 18 47.51 -3.81 -19.57
N ILE A 19 46.59 -3.34 -20.44
CA ILE A 19 46.17 -4.11 -21.61
C ILE A 19 47.45 -4.58 -22.31
N GLN A 20 47.72 -5.88 -22.28
CA GLN A 20 48.92 -6.42 -22.89
C GLN A 20 48.69 -6.56 -24.39
N ARG A 21 49.77 -6.58 -25.19
CA ARG A 21 49.69 -7.03 -26.60
C ARG A 21 49.13 -8.46 -26.72
N ASN A 22 49.18 -9.23 -25.64
CA ASN A 22 48.71 -10.60 -25.56
C ASN A 22 47.21 -10.68 -25.22
N ASN A 23 46.40 -11.10 -26.19
CA ASN A 23 44.95 -11.22 -26.02
C ASN A 23 44.54 -12.41 -25.15
N THR A 24 45.38 -13.44 -25.03
CA THR A 24 45.14 -14.59 -24.15
C THR A 24 45.08 -14.17 -22.68
N GLN A 25 45.98 -13.28 -22.25
CA GLN A 25 45.99 -12.79 -20.87
C GLN A 25 44.81 -11.85 -20.60
N ASN A 26 44.51 -10.95 -21.54
CA ASN A 26 43.35 -10.05 -21.43
C ASN A 26 42.04 -10.85 -21.38
N PHE A 27 41.90 -11.91 -22.19
CA PHE A 27 40.73 -12.79 -22.18
C PHE A 27 40.60 -13.59 -20.89
N THR A 28 41.71 -14.07 -20.32
CA THR A 28 41.70 -14.74 -19.01
C THR A 28 41.25 -13.77 -17.90
N ALA A 29 41.79 -12.55 -17.88
CA ALA A 29 41.39 -11.51 -16.94
C ALA A 29 39.91 -11.13 -17.10
N TRP A 30 39.42 -11.05 -18.34
CA TRP A 30 38.03 -10.78 -18.65
C TRP A 30 37.09 -11.91 -18.20
N LYS A 31 37.45 -13.18 -18.41
CA LYS A 31 36.70 -14.33 -17.88
C LYS A 31 36.64 -14.33 -16.36
N ASN A 32 37.77 -14.04 -15.69
CA ASN A 32 37.80 -13.93 -14.23
C ASN A 32 36.91 -12.79 -13.72
N PHE A 33 36.91 -11.64 -14.41
CA PHE A 33 36.00 -10.54 -14.10
C PHE A 33 34.53 -10.98 -14.21
N ILE A 34 34.17 -11.66 -15.30
CA ILE A 34 32.79 -12.16 -15.51
C ILE A 34 32.43 -13.21 -14.47
N ALA A 35 33.33 -14.13 -14.13
CA ALA A 35 33.07 -15.14 -13.11
C ALA A 35 32.82 -14.52 -11.73
N GLN A 36 33.49 -13.42 -11.42
CA GLN A 36 33.31 -12.69 -10.15
C GLN A 36 32.05 -11.83 -10.13
N ASN A 37 31.74 -11.16 -11.24
CA ASN A 37 30.74 -10.09 -11.26
C ASN A 37 29.43 -10.51 -11.96
N GLY A 38 29.45 -11.54 -12.79
CA GLY A 38 28.31 -12.05 -13.53
C GLY A 38 27.89 -11.22 -14.76
N TYR A 39 28.66 -10.20 -15.16
CA TYR A 39 28.36 -9.33 -16.30
C TYR A 39 29.62 -8.92 -17.07
N ARG A 40 29.44 -8.47 -18.31
CA ARG A 40 30.53 -7.97 -19.16
C ARG A 40 31.06 -6.62 -18.63
N PRO A 41 32.38 -6.45 -18.45
CA PRO A 41 32.96 -5.17 -18.03
C PRO A 41 32.60 -4.06 -19.03
N ARG A 42 32.29 -2.88 -18.50
CA ARG A 42 31.84 -1.73 -19.29
C ARG A 42 33.00 -0.98 -19.96
N SER A 43 32.80 -0.48 -21.18
CA SER A 43 33.77 0.41 -21.85
C SER A 43 33.70 1.87 -21.39
N GLN A 44 32.57 2.25 -20.78
CA GLN A 44 32.26 3.57 -20.23
C GLN A 44 31.36 3.39 -19.01
N ILE A 45 31.58 4.20 -17.96
CA ILE A 45 30.83 4.16 -16.70
C ILE A 45 30.32 5.57 -16.44
N THR A 46 29.09 5.71 -15.95
CA THR A 46 28.49 7.03 -15.67
C THR A 46 29.01 7.60 -14.34
N GLY A 47 28.88 8.91 -14.13
CA GLY A 47 29.46 9.59 -12.95
C GLY A 47 28.93 9.07 -11.59
N ALA A 48 27.66 8.68 -11.52
CA ALA A 48 27.06 8.11 -10.30
C ALA A 48 27.60 6.69 -10.00
N GLU A 49 27.85 5.90 -11.04
CA GLU A 49 28.41 4.54 -10.94
C GLU A 49 29.92 4.56 -10.63
N GLN A 50 30.62 5.64 -10.98
CA GLN A 50 32.04 5.79 -10.64
C GLN A 50 32.25 5.95 -9.13
N ALA A 51 31.32 6.62 -8.43
CA ALA A 51 31.43 6.90 -7.00
C ALA A 51 31.30 5.64 -6.12
N SER A 52 30.70 4.57 -6.63
CA SER A 52 30.49 3.30 -5.91
C SER A 52 31.62 2.28 -6.11
N LEU A 53 32.61 2.57 -6.96
CA LEU A 53 33.74 1.69 -7.25
C LEU A 53 35.04 2.21 -6.63
N SER A 54 35.91 1.28 -6.22
CA SER A 54 37.29 1.64 -5.91
C SER A 54 37.98 2.17 -7.17
N ALA A 55 38.95 3.08 -7.02
CA ALA A 55 39.71 3.64 -8.14
C ALA A 55 40.40 2.55 -9.00
N GLU A 56 40.77 1.42 -8.39
CA GLU A 56 41.38 0.27 -9.05
C GLU A 56 40.34 -0.55 -9.82
N SER A 57 39.20 -0.85 -9.20
CA SER A 57 38.08 -1.57 -9.83
C SER A 57 37.54 -0.81 -11.05
N TYR A 58 37.37 0.51 -10.92
CA TYR A 58 36.96 1.39 -12.02
C TYR A 58 37.92 1.33 -13.20
N LYS A 59 39.24 1.46 -12.93
CA LYS A 59 40.26 1.40 -13.99
C LYS A 59 40.30 0.04 -14.68
N LEU A 60 40.18 -1.05 -13.92
CA LEU A 60 40.19 -2.41 -14.45
C LEU A 60 38.99 -2.67 -15.35
N GLU A 61 37.79 -2.32 -14.89
CA GLU A 61 36.56 -2.52 -15.63
C GLU A 61 36.58 -1.78 -16.98
N ILE A 62 36.93 -0.49 -16.98
CA ILE A 62 37.02 0.31 -18.21
C ILE A 62 38.03 -0.26 -19.20
N LYS A 63 39.20 -0.70 -18.72
CA LYS A 63 40.25 -1.28 -19.59
C LYS A 63 39.77 -2.59 -20.23
N LEU A 64 39.22 -3.50 -19.44
CA LEU A 64 38.70 -4.78 -19.93
C LEU A 64 37.50 -4.59 -20.86
N GLY A 65 36.61 -3.65 -20.55
CA GLY A 65 35.46 -3.35 -21.39
C GLY A 65 35.84 -2.74 -22.74
N LYS A 66 36.79 -1.78 -22.77
CA LYS A 66 37.32 -1.23 -24.02
C LYS A 66 37.99 -2.30 -24.89
N TRP A 67 38.79 -3.17 -24.27
CA TRP A 67 39.42 -4.28 -24.97
C TRP A 67 38.37 -5.25 -25.56
N ALA A 68 37.41 -5.71 -24.75
CA ALA A 68 36.41 -6.67 -25.20
C ALA A 68 35.51 -6.11 -26.32
N THR A 69 35.11 -4.84 -26.23
CA THR A 69 34.37 -4.15 -27.29
C THR A 69 35.19 -4.08 -28.58
N HIS A 70 36.47 -3.76 -28.49
CA HIS A 70 37.36 -3.72 -29.65
C HIS A 70 37.49 -5.09 -30.32
N VAL A 71 37.72 -6.16 -29.54
CA VAL A 71 37.79 -7.54 -30.05
C VAL A 71 36.47 -7.95 -30.71
N SER A 72 35.32 -7.67 -30.08
CA SER A 72 34.00 -7.97 -30.65
C SER A 72 33.77 -7.28 -32.00
N GLN A 73 34.19 -6.01 -32.13
CA GLN A 73 34.08 -5.26 -33.40
C GLN A 73 34.96 -5.85 -34.50
N GLN A 74 36.21 -6.24 -34.17
CA GLN A 74 37.11 -6.86 -35.13
C GLN A 74 36.59 -8.20 -35.65
N LEU A 75 36.04 -9.04 -34.75
CA LEU A 75 35.46 -10.33 -35.12
C LEU A 75 34.19 -10.17 -35.98
N LYS A 76 33.36 -9.16 -35.72
CA LYS A 76 32.18 -8.85 -36.56
C LYS A 76 32.57 -8.29 -37.94
N GLY A 77 33.65 -7.52 -38.02
CA GLY A 77 34.07 -6.81 -39.24
C GLY A 77 34.85 -7.64 -40.27
N HIS A 78 35.11 -8.94 -40.03
CA HIS A 78 35.90 -9.81 -40.92
C HIS A 78 37.27 -9.20 -41.29
N VAL A 79 37.92 -8.48 -40.36
CA VAL A 79 39.27 -7.94 -40.58
C VAL A 79 40.30 -9.00 -40.16
N PRO A 80 41.05 -9.65 -41.08
CA PRO A 80 41.80 -10.87 -40.76
C PRO A 80 43.15 -10.66 -40.07
N TYR A 81 43.52 -9.46 -39.64
CA TYR A 81 44.90 -9.18 -39.26
C TYR A 81 45.02 -8.41 -37.95
N GLY A 82 45.62 -9.05 -36.94
CA GLY A 82 46.30 -8.33 -35.85
C GLY A 82 46.00 -8.75 -34.41
N ILE A 83 45.31 -9.86 -34.14
CA ILE A 83 45.05 -10.30 -32.77
C ILE A 83 46.03 -11.42 -32.39
N ASP A 84 47.02 -11.10 -31.55
CA ASP A 84 48.00 -12.04 -31.02
C ASP A 84 47.33 -12.94 -29.97
N TRP A 85 46.65 -13.98 -30.45
CA TRP A 85 46.07 -15.07 -29.66
C TRP A 85 47.07 -16.22 -29.59
N GLN A 86 47.20 -16.83 -28.42
CA GLN A 86 48.04 -18.02 -28.27
C GLN A 86 47.43 -19.21 -29.02
N TYR A 87 46.10 -19.25 -29.14
CA TYR A 87 45.35 -20.25 -29.91
C TYR A 87 44.35 -19.56 -30.86
N PRO A 88 44.81 -19.13 -32.06
CA PRO A 88 44.06 -18.23 -32.95
C PRO A 88 42.79 -18.83 -33.55
N GLU A 89 42.58 -20.13 -33.48
CA GLU A 89 41.34 -20.79 -33.96
C GLU A 89 40.32 -21.04 -32.84
N GLN A 90 40.78 -21.28 -31.60
CA GLN A 90 39.91 -21.70 -30.49
C GLN A 90 39.44 -20.52 -29.63
N GLN A 91 40.36 -19.60 -29.32
CA GLN A 91 40.06 -18.49 -28.42
C GLN A 91 39.09 -17.45 -28.99
N PRO A 92 39.11 -17.12 -30.30
CA PRO A 92 38.08 -16.26 -30.87
C PRO A 92 36.68 -16.85 -30.80
N ALA A 93 36.54 -18.15 -31.06
CA ALA A 93 35.25 -18.85 -30.96
C ALA A 93 34.75 -18.88 -29.51
N GLU A 94 35.62 -19.21 -28.56
CA GLU A 94 35.30 -19.18 -27.12
C GLU A 94 34.93 -17.77 -26.66
N PHE A 95 35.65 -16.74 -27.13
CA PHE A 95 35.32 -15.35 -26.82
C PHE A 95 33.93 -14.98 -27.35
N THR A 96 33.60 -15.32 -28.60
CA THR A 96 32.27 -15.02 -29.17
C THR A 96 31.17 -15.74 -28.39
N GLU A 97 31.37 -17.00 -28.02
CA GLU A 97 30.41 -17.75 -27.19
C GLU A 97 30.16 -17.06 -25.84
N TRP A 98 31.23 -16.70 -25.12
CA TRP A 98 31.12 -16.00 -23.85
C TRP A 98 30.53 -14.60 -24.01
N TRP A 99 30.96 -13.88 -25.05
CA TRP A 99 30.46 -12.55 -25.37
C TRP A 99 28.95 -12.64 -25.53
N ASP A 100 28.41 -13.51 -26.37
CA ASP A 100 26.97 -13.56 -26.61
C ASP A 100 26.15 -14.03 -25.39
N LYS A 101 26.69 -14.93 -24.56
CA LYS A 101 25.99 -15.49 -23.38
C LYS A 101 26.02 -14.60 -22.13
N THR A 102 27.03 -13.73 -21.99
CA THR A 102 27.17 -12.93 -20.78
C THR A 102 26.26 -11.70 -20.85
N PRO A 103 25.50 -11.31 -19.80
CA PRO A 103 24.72 -10.07 -19.83
C PRO A 103 25.60 -8.82 -19.76
N THR A 104 25.11 -7.69 -20.26
CA THR A 104 25.67 -6.38 -19.94
C THR A 104 25.39 -6.02 -18.47
N TRP A 105 26.10 -5.02 -17.94
CA TRP A 105 25.83 -4.51 -16.58
C TRP A 105 24.36 -4.11 -16.39
N GLN A 106 23.79 -3.39 -17.36
CA GLN A 106 22.40 -2.94 -17.30
C GLN A 106 21.41 -4.12 -17.28
N GLN A 107 21.65 -5.13 -18.11
CA GLN A 107 20.85 -6.35 -18.17
C GLN A 107 20.90 -7.14 -16.86
N LYS A 108 22.08 -7.26 -16.25
CA LYS A 108 22.22 -7.89 -14.93
C LYS A 108 21.55 -7.07 -13.84
N ASN A 109 21.76 -5.75 -13.82
CA ASN A 109 21.18 -4.87 -12.81
C ASN A 109 19.64 -4.93 -12.84
N ASN A 110 19.01 -4.97 -14.02
CA ASN A 110 17.57 -5.15 -14.13
C ASN A 110 17.09 -6.52 -13.62
N THR A 111 17.87 -7.57 -13.84
CA THR A 111 17.58 -8.92 -13.31
C THR A 111 17.65 -8.94 -11.78
N ASP A 112 18.72 -8.36 -11.22
CA ASP A 112 18.95 -8.31 -9.79
C ASP A 112 17.90 -7.42 -9.09
N ASN A 113 17.56 -6.27 -9.66
CA ASN A 113 16.53 -5.38 -9.13
C ASN A 113 15.13 -5.99 -9.20
N LEU A 114 14.79 -6.74 -10.25
CA LEU A 114 13.53 -7.50 -10.29
C LEU A 114 13.47 -8.54 -9.16
N ALA A 115 14.58 -9.23 -8.86
CA ALA A 115 14.65 -10.13 -7.71
C ALA A 115 14.49 -9.38 -6.37
N ALA A 116 15.19 -8.27 -6.18
CA ALA A 116 15.11 -7.44 -4.98
C ALA A 116 13.70 -6.85 -4.77
N CYS A 117 13.04 -6.38 -5.84
CA CYS A 117 11.65 -5.91 -5.79
C CYS A 117 10.68 -7.00 -5.34
N ARG A 118 10.87 -8.25 -5.78
CA ARG A 118 10.06 -9.38 -5.32
C ARG A 118 10.28 -9.67 -3.84
N GLU A 119 11.53 -9.69 -3.39
CA GLU A 119 11.86 -9.90 -1.99
C GLU A 119 11.29 -8.79 -1.10
N PHE A 120 11.43 -7.53 -1.51
CA PHE A 120 10.82 -6.39 -0.84
C PHE A 120 9.30 -6.56 -0.75
N SER A 121 8.64 -6.90 -1.86
CA SER A 121 7.19 -7.04 -1.91
C SER A 121 6.67 -8.22 -1.10
N ALA A 122 7.42 -9.32 -1.04
CA ALA A 122 7.09 -10.46 -0.19
C ALA A 122 7.14 -10.10 1.30
N ARG A 123 8.08 -9.23 1.70
CA ARG A 123 8.23 -8.77 3.10
C ARG A 123 7.19 -7.72 3.49
N HIS A 124 6.92 -6.76 2.61
CA HIS A 124 6.09 -5.59 2.94
C HIS A 124 4.67 -5.67 2.38
N GLY A 125 4.36 -6.65 1.52
CA GLY A 125 3.05 -6.84 0.90
C GLY A 125 2.69 -5.75 -0.13
N ARG A 126 3.66 -4.93 -0.56
CA ARG A 126 3.47 -3.80 -1.47
C ARG A 126 4.73 -3.56 -2.29
N ARG A 127 4.60 -2.87 -3.42
CA ARG A 127 5.74 -2.46 -4.24
C ARG A 127 6.56 -1.32 -3.60
N PRO A 128 7.86 -1.20 -3.92
CA PRO A 128 8.70 -0.09 -3.46
C PRO A 128 8.18 1.27 -3.94
N ARG A 129 8.35 2.31 -3.12
CA ARG A 129 7.97 3.69 -3.44
C ARG A 129 9.13 4.48 -4.04
N GLN A 130 8.82 5.33 -5.01
CA GLN A 130 9.76 6.30 -5.54
C GLN A 130 10.01 7.47 -4.57
N GLU A 131 8.97 7.86 -3.83
CA GLU A 131 8.99 8.98 -2.89
C GLU A 131 8.30 8.58 -1.58
N ILE A 132 8.83 9.05 -0.45
CA ILE A 132 8.35 8.73 0.89
C ILE A 132 8.26 10.05 1.67
N SER A 133 7.12 10.30 2.31
CA SER A 133 6.94 11.49 3.13
C SER A 133 7.74 11.38 4.45
N ALA A 134 8.13 12.51 5.04
CA ALA A 134 8.96 12.54 6.24
C ALA A 134 8.37 11.74 7.42
N GLY A 135 7.04 11.78 7.60
CA GLY A 135 6.37 11.02 8.66
C GLY A 135 6.29 9.51 8.40
N GLU A 136 6.41 9.06 7.14
CA GLU A 136 6.43 7.63 6.79
C GLU A 136 7.84 7.03 6.84
N ALA A 137 8.87 7.88 6.78
CA ALA A 137 10.27 7.46 6.86
C ALA A 137 10.66 6.97 8.26
N GLU A 138 9.98 7.45 9.31
CA GLU A 138 10.26 7.09 10.71
C GLU A 138 9.96 5.63 11.06
N LEU A 139 9.16 4.93 10.23
CA LEU A 139 8.73 3.55 10.46
C LEU A 139 9.67 2.50 9.81
N LEU A 140 10.66 2.93 9.03
CA LEU A 140 11.61 2.05 8.36
C LEU A 140 13.02 2.23 8.92
N SER A 141 13.82 1.17 8.89
CA SER A 141 15.25 1.33 9.14
C SER A 141 15.85 2.24 8.05
N PRO A 142 16.89 3.05 8.34
CA PRO A 142 17.52 3.90 7.33
C PRO A 142 18.04 3.11 6.11
N GLU A 143 18.43 1.84 6.32
CA GLU A 143 18.87 0.94 5.25
C GLU A 143 17.71 0.48 4.37
N ASP A 144 16.58 0.07 4.97
CA ASP A 144 15.37 -0.31 4.22
C ASP A 144 14.77 0.88 3.47
N LEU A 145 14.80 2.08 4.07
CA LEU A 145 14.32 3.30 3.44
C LEU A 145 15.11 3.62 2.16
N ARG A 146 16.45 3.59 2.26
CA ARG A 146 17.31 3.81 1.09
C ARG A 146 17.06 2.75 0.02
N HIS A 147 16.99 1.48 0.43
CA HIS A 147 16.77 0.38 -0.49
C HIS A 147 15.41 0.48 -1.19
N GLU A 148 14.36 0.87 -0.46
CA GLU A 148 13.03 1.10 -1.03
C GLU A 148 13.07 2.19 -2.11
N LEU A 149 13.71 3.33 -1.82
CA LEU A 149 13.81 4.45 -2.77
C LEU A 149 14.64 4.09 -4.01
N GLU A 150 15.73 3.37 -3.86
CA GLU A 150 16.55 2.88 -4.97
C GLU A 150 15.74 1.96 -5.89
N LEU A 151 15.03 0.97 -5.30
CA LEU A 151 14.17 0.06 -6.05
C LEU A 151 12.96 0.78 -6.67
N GLY A 152 12.38 1.76 -5.98
CA GLY A 152 11.25 2.54 -6.47
C GLY A 152 11.61 3.41 -7.68
N ASN A 153 12.77 4.07 -7.64
CA ASN A 153 13.30 4.82 -8.78
C ASN A 153 13.60 3.90 -9.97
N TRP A 154 14.22 2.75 -9.71
CA TRP A 154 14.46 1.75 -10.76
C TRP A 154 13.15 1.25 -11.37
N MET A 155 12.15 0.92 -10.56
CA MET A 155 10.85 0.41 -11.02
C MET A 155 10.12 1.44 -11.87
N ALA A 156 10.13 2.72 -11.47
CA ALA A 156 9.55 3.81 -12.26
C ALA A 156 10.20 3.92 -13.63
N HIS A 157 11.53 3.84 -13.68
CA HIS A 157 12.28 3.85 -14.94
C HIS A 157 11.98 2.60 -15.79
N ALA A 158 11.98 1.40 -15.19
CA ALA A 158 11.67 0.15 -15.88
C ALA A 158 10.25 0.14 -16.47
N ALA A 159 9.27 0.68 -15.74
CA ALA A 159 7.88 0.82 -16.22
C ALA A 159 7.76 1.81 -17.39
N GLN A 160 8.55 2.89 -17.38
CA GLN A 160 8.60 3.83 -18.51
C GLN A 160 9.20 3.19 -19.76
N THR A 161 10.30 2.44 -19.62
CA THR A 161 11.00 1.83 -20.75
C THR A 161 10.29 0.60 -21.33
N LEU A 162 9.41 -0.06 -20.56
CA LEU A 162 8.56 -1.15 -21.06
C LEU A 162 7.69 -0.76 -22.26
N ASN A 163 7.28 0.51 -22.33
CA ASN A 163 6.45 1.03 -23.41
C ASN A 163 7.27 1.57 -24.60
N ASP A 164 8.61 1.60 -24.51
CA ASP A 164 9.49 2.06 -25.58
C ASP A 164 10.07 0.88 -26.36
N GLU A 165 9.51 0.62 -27.55
CA GLU A 165 9.92 -0.50 -28.43
C GLU A 165 11.42 -0.52 -28.74
N LYS A 166 12.10 0.64 -28.77
CA LYS A 166 13.54 0.71 -29.09
C LYS A 166 14.42 0.22 -27.93
N ASN A 167 13.99 0.47 -26.69
CA ASN A 167 14.75 0.14 -25.48
C ASN A 167 14.30 -1.18 -24.86
N ARG A 168 13.07 -1.63 -25.19
CA ARG A 168 12.47 -2.89 -24.73
C ARG A 168 13.40 -4.10 -24.90
N SER A 169 14.07 -4.30 -26.02
CA SER A 169 14.88 -5.52 -26.20
C SER A 169 16.31 -5.48 -25.63
N ARG A 170 16.81 -4.29 -25.26
CA ARG A 170 18.25 -4.09 -24.97
C ARG A 170 18.61 -4.10 -23.50
N ASP A 171 17.66 -3.72 -22.66
CA ASP A 171 17.92 -3.47 -21.24
C ASP A 171 17.80 -4.73 -20.36
N TRP A 172 17.30 -5.84 -20.91
CA TRP A 172 17.02 -7.06 -20.15
C TRP A 172 17.88 -8.23 -20.63
N GLN A 173 18.32 -9.09 -19.70
CA GLN A 173 19.11 -10.27 -20.05
C GLN A 173 18.27 -11.29 -20.82
N TYR A 174 17.02 -11.47 -20.40
CA TYR A 174 16.01 -12.29 -21.08
C TYR A 174 14.77 -11.44 -21.36
N PRO A 175 14.79 -10.59 -22.40
CA PRO A 175 13.78 -9.56 -22.60
C PRO A 175 12.35 -10.07 -22.57
N GLU A 176 12.04 -11.13 -23.31
CA GLU A 176 10.65 -11.64 -23.38
C GLU A 176 10.16 -12.17 -22.03
N LYS A 177 10.97 -12.98 -21.35
CA LYS A 177 10.59 -13.60 -20.06
C LYS A 177 10.57 -12.60 -18.91
N GLN A 178 11.65 -11.84 -18.73
CA GLN A 178 11.79 -10.95 -17.57
C GLN A 178 10.87 -9.73 -17.67
N GLN A 179 10.52 -9.29 -18.88
CA GLN A 179 9.53 -8.22 -19.04
C GLN A 179 8.13 -8.68 -18.79
N ALA A 180 7.75 -9.86 -19.30
CA ALA A 180 6.46 -10.45 -18.98
C ALA A 180 6.34 -10.65 -17.46
N GLU A 181 7.38 -11.18 -16.83
CA GLU A 181 7.48 -11.34 -15.37
C GLU A 181 7.36 -9.99 -14.64
N PHE A 182 8.12 -8.97 -15.03
CA PHE A 182 8.01 -7.65 -14.41
C PHE A 182 6.61 -7.06 -14.59
N ALA A 183 6.04 -7.12 -15.79
CA ALA A 183 4.73 -6.54 -16.08
C ALA A 183 3.62 -7.23 -15.27
N GLU A 184 3.66 -8.57 -15.21
CA GLU A 184 2.74 -9.37 -14.41
C GLU A 184 2.88 -9.04 -12.92
N TRP A 185 4.12 -9.09 -12.40
CA TRP A 185 4.41 -8.76 -11.00
C TRP A 185 3.96 -7.33 -10.65
N HIS A 186 4.25 -6.36 -11.51
CA HIS A 186 3.95 -4.94 -11.30
C HIS A 186 2.43 -4.67 -11.32
N ALA A 187 1.67 -5.45 -12.09
CA ALA A 187 0.21 -5.38 -12.12
C ALA A 187 -0.43 -6.06 -10.89
N GLN A 188 0.11 -7.19 -10.42
CA GLN A 188 -0.44 -7.94 -9.29
C GLN A 188 -0.06 -7.36 -7.93
N THR A 189 1.08 -6.67 -7.83
CA THR A 189 1.59 -6.13 -6.56
C THR A 189 0.98 -4.75 -6.26
N PRO A 190 0.36 -4.55 -5.08
CA PRO A 190 -0.27 -3.27 -4.76
C PRO A 190 0.74 -2.16 -4.52
N THR A 191 0.29 -0.93 -4.76
CA THR A 191 0.93 0.28 -4.22
C THR A 191 0.85 0.33 -2.69
N CYS A 192 1.65 1.20 -2.08
CA CYS A 192 1.53 1.50 -0.64
C CYS A 192 0.11 1.95 -0.25
N TYR A 193 -0.51 2.83 -1.04
CA TYR A 193 -1.85 3.34 -0.78
C TYR A 193 -2.92 2.27 -0.92
N GLN A 194 -2.81 1.41 -1.94
CA GLN A 194 -3.71 0.27 -2.11
C GLN A 194 -3.61 -0.71 -0.95
N LYS A 195 -2.38 -1.03 -0.50
CA LYS A 195 -2.19 -1.85 0.70
C LYS A 195 -2.79 -1.18 1.95
N GLN A 196 -2.52 0.10 2.17
CA GLN A 196 -3.06 0.84 3.31
C GLN A 196 -4.59 0.84 3.31
N ASN A 197 -5.23 0.95 2.14
CA ASN A 197 -6.68 0.86 2.02
C ASN A 197 -7.22 -0.54 2.32
N ALA A 198 -6.53 -1.59 1.87
CA ALA A 198 -6.91 -2.97 2.20
C ALA A 198 -6.79 -3.23 3.72
N ASP A 199 -5.72 -2.74 4.34
CA ASP A 199 -5.49 -2.85 5.79
C ASP A 199 -6.57 -2.06 6.56
N ASN A 200 -6.88 -0.83 6.13
CA ASN A 200 -7.94 -0.01 6.72
C ASN A 200 -9.34 -0.61 6.52
N LEU A 201 -9.64 -1.19 5.36
CA LEU A 201 -10.90 -1.91 5.12
C LEU A 201 -11.04 -3.11 6.07
N THR A 202 -9.95 -3.83 6.31
CA THR A 202 -9.91 -4.94 7.28
C THR A 202 -10.18 -4.44 8.70
N ALA A 203 -9.49 -3.37 9.13
CA ALA A 203 -9.71 -2.74 10.43
C ALA A 203 -11.15 -2.20 10.56
N TRP A 204 -11.71 -1.67 9.47
CA TRP A 204 -13.07 -1.17 9.41
C TRP A 204 -14.11 -2.27 9.61
N LYS A 205 -13.93 -3.43 8.95
CA LYS A 205 -14.77 -4.61 9.13
C LYS A 205 -14.73 -5.12 10.56
N LEU A 206 -13.54 -5.18 11.17
CA LEU A 206 -13.37 -5.58 12.57
C LEU A 206 -14.06 -4.60 13.52
N PHE A 207 -13.94 -3.29 13.26
CA PHE A 207 -14.64 -2.27 14.02
C PHE A 207 -16.16 -2.45 13.94
N ILE A 208 -16.70 -2.59 12.73
CA ILE A 208 -18.14 -2.79 12.49
C ILE A 208 -18.63 -4.07 13.17
N ALA A 209 -17.89 -5.17 13.09
CA ALA A 209 -18.24 -6.42 13.76
C ALA A 209 -18.30 -6.28 15.29
N ARG A 210 -17.41 -5.47 15.88
CA ARG A 210 -17.37 -5.23 17.33
C ARG A 210 -18.46 -4.27 17.81
N HIS A 211 -18.73 -3.22 17.05
CA HIS A 211 -19.52 -2.09 17.53
C HIS A 211 -20.91 -1.99 16.88
N GLY A 212 -21.10 -2.57 15.69
CA GLY A 212 -22.36 -2.55 14.94
C GLY A 212 -22.69 -1.20 14.29
N TYR A 213 -21.75 -0.26 14.21
CA TYR A 213 -21.91 1.04 13.57
C TYR A 213 -20.64 1.49 12.83
N ARG A 214 -20.77 2.49 11.95
CA ARG A 214 -19.63 3.08 11.24
C ARG A 214 -18.75 3.92 12.20
N PRO A 215 -17.40 3.78 12.18
CA PRO A 215 -16.49 4.64 12.93
C PRO A 215 -16.74 6.10 12.64
N ARG A 216 -16.64 6.91 13.70
CA ARG A 216 -16.90 8.34 13.63
C ARG A 216 -15.64 9.12 13.30
N GLN A 217 -15.77 10.10 12.41
CA GLN A 217 -14.71 11.09 12.16
C GLN A 217 -14.52 12.10 13.30
N MET A 218 -15.57 12.32 14.11
CA MET A 218 -15.59 13.23 15.24
C MET A 218 -16.42 12.61 16.36
N ILE A 219 -15.87 12.61 17.57
CA ILE A 219 -16.49 12.04 18.76
C ILE A 219 -16.70 13.18 19.76
N SER A 220 -17.91 13.29 20.31
CA SER A 220 -18.23 14.32 21.30
C SER A 220 -17.37 14.14 22.56
N VAL A 221 -17.12 15.24 23.28
CA VAL A 221 -16.32 15.22 24.51
C VAL A 221 -16.86 14.23 25.53
N GLU A 222 -18.18 14.15 25.65
CA GLU A 222 -18.85 13.27 26.60
C GLU A 222 -18.60 11.78 26.31
N ILE A 223 -18.66 11.39 25.04
CA ILE A 223 -18.37 10.02 24.64
C ILE A 223 -16.87 9.74 24.73
N ARG A 224 -16.02 10.70 24.34
CA ARG A 224 -14.55 10.55 24.42
C ARG A 224 -14.08 10.24 25.84
N ARG A 225 -14.72 10.79 26.88
CA ARG A 225 -14.40 10.51 28.29
C ARG A 225 -14.62 9.05 28.70
N GLN A 226 -15.40 8.30 27.92
CA GLN A 226 -15.71 6.89 28.16
C GLN A 226 -14.80 5.94 27.37
N MET A 227 -13.84 6.48 26.62
CA MET A 227 -12.95 5.72 25.73
C MET A 227 -11.50 5.89 26.16
N THR A 228 -10.66 4.90 25.86
CA THR A 228 -9.21 5.09 25.94
C THR A 228 -8.71 6.00 24.81
N GLU A 229 -7.53 6.61 24.99
CA GLU A 229 -6.92 7.46 23.96
C GLU A 229 -6.69 6.69 22.66
N LEU A 230 -6.19 5.45 22.76
CA LEU A 230 -5.96 4.57 21.62
C LEU A 230 -7.25 4.24 20.86
N GLU A 231 -8.33 3.91 21.56
CA GLU A 231 -9.63 3.62 20.93
C GLU A 231 -10.19 4.85 20.21
N TYR A 232 -10.08 6.02 20.84
CA TYR A 232 -10.49 7.29 20.22
C TYR A 232 -9.69 7.56 18.94
N GLU A 233 -8.37 7.43 18.98
CA GLU A 233 -7.51 7.67 17.82
C GLU A 233 -7.80 6.70 16.68
N GLN A 234 -7.92 5.40 16.98
CA GLN A 234 -8.23 4.38 15.99
C GLN A 234 -9.58 4.63 15.32
N GLU A 235 -10.62 4.91 16.09
CA GLU A 235 -11.95 5.17 15.54
C GLU A 235 -11.94 6.43 14.65
N VAL A 236 -11.35 7.53 15.14
CA VAL A 236 -11.28 8.79 14.39
C VAL A 236 -10.46 8.65 13.11
N GLN A 237 -9.32 7.94 13.16
CA GLN A 237 -8.51 7.68 11.97
C GLN A 237 -9.29 6.86 10.93
N LEU A 238 -9.95 5.77 11.35
CA LEU A 238 -10.79 4.96 10.46
C LEU A 238 -11.98 5.76 9.91
N GLY A 239 -12.62 6.60 10.73
CA GLY A 239 -13.74 7.43 10.31
C GLY A 239 -13.34 8.50 9.30
N LYS A 240 -12.19 9.15 9.51
CA LYS A 240 -11.61 10.11 8.55
C LYS A 240 -11.24 9.45 7.23
N TRP A 241 -10.63 8.27 7.29
CA TRP A 241 -10.28 7.48 6.11
C TRP A 241 -11.52 7.04 5.33
N ALA A 242 -12.53 6.46 5.99
CA ALA A 242 -13.74 6.00 5.32
C ALA A 242 -14.49 7.19 4.69
N ASN A 243 -14.56 8.32 5.39
CA ASN A 243 -15.15 9.54 4.84
C ASN A 243 -14.38 10.05 3.62
N SER A 244 -13.03 10.11 3.66
CA SER A 244 -12.24 10.62 2.55
C SER A 244 -12.35 9.76 1.29
N ILE A 245 -12.45 8.45 1.44
CA ILE A 245 -12.66 7.53 0.32
C ILE A 245 -14.11 7.54 -0.18
N SER A 246 -15.05 7.92 0.70
CA SER A 246 -16.47 8.02 0.34
C SER A 246 -16.88 9.27 -0.43
N GLN A 247 -16.00 10.28 -0.54
CA GLN A 247 -16.35 11.51 -1.26
C GLN A 247 -16.41 11.23 -2.77
N PRO A 248 -17.54 11.52 -3.44
CA PRO A 248 -17.63 11.40 -4.88
C PRO A 248 -16.72 12.46 -5.52
N LEU A 249 -15.59 12.03 -6.10
CA LEU A 249 -14.90 12.86 -7.08
C LEU A 249 -15.78 12.98 -8.34
N PRO A 250 -15.65 14.07 -9.13
CA PRO A 250 -16.55 14.37 -10.25
C PRO A 250 -16.73 13.27 -11.30
N GLN A 251 -15.90 12.23 -11.30
CA GLN A 251 -16.07 11.03 -12.13
C GLN A 251 -15.58 9.80 -11.36
N LYS A 252 -16.54 9.07 -10.76
CA LYS A 252 -16.37 7.81 -10.02
C LYS A 252 -15.53 7.93 -8.74
N TRP A 253 -15.97 7.22 -7.71
CA TRP A 253 -15.17 6.97 -6.51
C TRP A 253 -13.82 6.41 -6.98
N ASN A 254 -12.73 6.81 -6.32
CA ASN A 254 -11.38 6.68 -6.88
C ASN A 254 -10.96 5.20 -7.00
N ALA A 255 -11.39 4.52 -8.07
CA ALA A 255 -11.12 3.10 -8.33
C ALA A 255 -9.61 2.82 -8.43
N ARG A 256 -8.80 3.87 -8.67
CA ARG A 256 -7.34 3.80 -8.71
C ARG A 256 -6.68 3.69 -7.33
N VAL A 257 -7.40 3.92 -6.23
CA VAL A 257 -6.85 3.76 -4.87
C VAL A 257 -7.13 2.37 -4.29
N TRP A 258 -7.98 1.58 -4.94
CA TRP A 258 -8.25 0.19 -4.59
C TRP A 258 -7.38 -0.73 -5.42
N GLN A 259 -6.95 -1.86 -4.84
CA GLN A 259 -6.20 -2.85 -5.60
C GLN A 259 -7.13 -3.67 -6.50
N TYR A 260 -8.29 -4.02 -5.95
CA TYR A 260 -9.26 -4.92 -6.54
C TYR A 260 -10.66 -4.30 -6.49
N GLU A 261 -11.47 -4.57 -7.52
CA GLU A 261 -12.85 -4.04 -7.62
C GLU A 261 -13.74 -4.60 -6.49
N GLU A 262 -13.47 -5.83 -6.05
CA GLU A 262 -14.16 -6.48 -4.94
C GLU A 262 -13.99 -5.73 -3.61
N GLN A 263 -12.80 -5.15 -3.36
CA GLN A 263 -12.57 -4.34 -2.16
C GLN A 263 -13.42 -3.07 -2.18
N TYR A 264 -13.57 -2.45 -3.35
CA TYR A 264 -14.42 -1.28 -3.54
C TYR A 264 -15.90 -1.64 -3.34
N ALA A 265 -16.38 -2.70 -3.98
CA ALA A 265 -17.76 -3.16 -3.84
C ALA A 265 -18.10 -3.53 -2.39
N GLU A 266 -17.17 -4.18 -1.68
CA GLU A 266 -17.31 -4.47 -0.26
C GLU A 266 -17.40 -3.20 0.59
N PHE A 267 -16.50 -2.24 0.36
CA PHE A 267 -16.54 -0.95 1.06
C PHE A 267 -17.86 -0.21 0.81
N GLU A 268 -18.29 -0.10 -0.44
CA GLU A 268 -19.54 0.57 -0.83
C GLU A 268 -20.76 -0.09 -0.17
N LYS A 269 -20.80 -1.43 -0.16
CA LYS A 269 -21.87 -2.18 0.53
C LYS A 269 -21.92 -1.83 2.01
N LEU A 270 -20.79 -1.93 2.72
CA LEU A 270 -20.70 -1.60 4.14
C LEU A 270 -21.04 -0.12 4.40
N TRP A 271 -20.61 0.77 3.51
CA TRP A 271 -20.90 2.20 3.59
C TRP A 271 -22.37 2.53 3.35
N ASN A 272 -23.16 1.67 2.74
CA ASN A 272 -24.58 1.92 2.54
C ASN A 272 -25.43 1.20 3.61
N GLU A 273 -25.05 -0.02 4.01
CA GLU A 273 -25.85 -0.89 4.87
C GLU A 273 -25.64 -0.67 6.38
N ILE A 274 -24.45 -0.28 6.82
CA ILE A 274 -24.16 -0.18 8.26
C ILE A 274 -24.72 1.13 8.82
N PRO A 275 -25.37 1.17 10.00
CA PRO A 275 -25.82 2.44 10.59
C PRO A 275 -24.65 3.34 10.99
N THR A 276 -24.89 4.64 11.00
CA THR A 276 -24.06 5.59 11.76
C THR A 276 -24.22 5.37 13.27
N PHE A 277 -23.28 5.89 14.07
CA PHE A 277 -23.38 5.80 15.54
C PHE A 277 -24.71 6.33 16.09
N ASN A 278 -25.18 7.48 15.62
CA ASN A 278 -26.44 8.07 16.08
C ASN A 278 -27.65 7.21 15.68
N GLN A 279 -27.63 6.65 14.47
CA GLN A 279 -28.67 5.72 14.02
C GLN A 279 -28.74 4.47 14.88
N LYS A 280 -27.59 3.88 15.21
CA LYS A 280 -27.55 2.74 16.13
C LYS A 280 -28.01 3.13 17.53
N LEU A 281 -27.49 4.24 18.08
CA LEU A 281 -27.85 4.71 19.41
C LEU A 281 -29.36 4.96 19.53
N ASN A 282 -29.98 5.54 18.50
CA ASN A 282 -31.42 5.76 18.45
C ASN A 282 -32.21 4.46 18.32
N ALA A 283 -31.72 3.48 17.52
CA ALA A 283 -32.34 2.17 17.43
C ALA A 283 -32.29 1.42 18.77
N ASP A 284 -31.14 1.43 19.47
CA ASP A 284 -30.98 0.80 20.78
C ASP A 284 -31.90 1.47 21.83
N ARG A 285 -32.03 2.80 21.80
CA ARG A 285 -32.96 3.56 22.66
C ARG A 285 -34.42 3.29 22.35
N LEU A 286 -34.77 3.07 21.08
CA LEU A 286 -36.13 2.71 20.68
C LEU A 286 -36.55 1.34 21.23
N ILE A 287 -35.64 0.37 21.25
CA ILE A 287 -35.91 -0.95 21.87
C ILE A 287 -36.22 -0.77 23.36
N LEU A 288 -35.39 -0.01 24.09
CA LEU A 288 -35.63 0.29 25.51
C LEU A 288 -36.96 1.02 25.71
N LEU A 289 -37.31 1.94 24.81
CA LEU A 289 -38.60 2.63 24.84
C LEU A 289 -39.75 1.64 24.66
N GLN A 290 -39.66 0.72 23.70
CA GLN A 290 -40.67 -0.31 23.46
C GLN A 290 -40.82 -1.27 24.65
N GLU A 291 -39.72 -1.67 25.29
CA GLU A 291 -39.74 -2.51 26.48
C GLU A 291 -40.37 -1.80 27.68
N PHE A 292 -39.97 -0.54 27.92
CA PHE A 292 -40.61 0.32 28.91
C PHE A 292 -42.12 0.41 28.66
N CYS A 293 -42.48 0.55 27.39
CA CYS A 293 -43.87 0.59 26.99
C CYS A 293 -44.59 -0.73 27.36
N GLN A 294 -44.13 -1.86 26.85
CA GLN A 294 -44.77 -3.16 27.09
C GLN A 294 -44.91 -3.51 28.58
N ASN A 295 -43.87 -3.27 29.38
CA ASN A 295 -43.86 -3.60 30.81
C ASN A 295 -44.86 -2.80 31.66
N ASN A 296 -45.30 -1.64 31.17
CA ASN A 296 -46.22 -0.74 31.88
C ASN A 296 -47.69 -0.88 31.42
N GLY A 297 -48.06 -1.95 30.70
CA GLY A 297 -49.47 -2.36 30.50
C GLY A 297 -50.25 -1.61 29.40
N TYR A 298 -49.64 -1.44 28.23
CA TYR A 298 -50.14 -0.60 27.14
C TYR A 298 -51.33 -1.17 26.33
N ARG A 299 -52.31 -0.33 25.97
CA ARG A 299 -53.21 -0.49 24.80
C ARG A 299 -53.29 0.83 24.01
N PRO A 300 -53.22 0.83 22.66
CA PRO A 300 -53.31 2.04 21.85
C PRO A 300 -54.72 2.67 21.92
N SER A 301 -54.79 4.00 22.05
CA SER A 301 -56.01 4.78 21.84
C SER A 301 -55.75 5.88 20.81
N HIS A 302 -56.66 6.03 19.86
CA HIS A 302 -56.53 6.84 18.63
C HIS A 302 -56.68 8.36 18.81
N ASP A 303 -56.42 8.94 19.99
CA ASP A 303 -56.76 10.35 20.24
C ASP A 303 -55.51 11.24 20.37
N THR A 304 -55.19 11.92 19.27
CA THR A 304 -54.09 12.88 19.13
C THR A 304 -54.53 14.27 19.58
N SER A 305 -54.23 14.68 20.82
CA SER A 305 -54.38 16.08 21.27
C SER A 305 -53.04 16.71 21.62
N LYS A 306 -52.85 17.97 21.19
CA LYS A 306 -51.58 18.71 21.03
C LYS A 306 -50.87 19.22 22.29
N ASP A 307 -51.23 18.80 23.49
CA ASP A 307 -50.63 19.33 24.72
C ASP A 307 -49.83 18.25 25.45
N HIS A 308 -48.52 18.21 25.25
CA HIS A 308 -47.62 17.27 25.93
C HIS A 308 -47.05 17.90 27.20
N PRO A 309 -47.25 17.31 28.38
CA PRO A 309 -46.52 17.68 29.58
C PRO A 309 -45.12 17.05 29.60
N ASP A 310 -44.16 17.79 30.16
CA ASP A 310 -42.82 17.31 30.45
C ASP A 310 -42.87 15.96 31.18
N ILE A 311 -42.28 14.94 30.57
CA ILE A 311 -42.10 13.59 31.13
C ILE A 311 -41.34 13.65 32.47
N VAL A 312 -40.61 14.74 32.72
CA VAL A 312 -39.84 15.01 33.93
C VAL A 312 -40.71 15.64 35.02
N SER A 313 -41.72 14.91 35.53
CA SER A 313 -42.38 15.34 36.76
C SER A 313 -43.03 14.18 37.54
N ALA A 314 -42.21 13.41 38.26
CA ALA A 314 -42.42 12.99 39.67
C ALA A 314 -41.49 11.82 40.07
N GLY A 315 -40.56 12.04 41.02
CA GLY A 315 -39.76 10.99 41.69
C GLY A 315 -38.29 10.89 41.26
N GLU A 316 -37.49 10.12 42.01
CA GLU A 316 -36.12 9.73 41.64
C GLU A 316 -36.17 8.93 40.33
N ILE A 317 -35.89 9.60 39.21
CA ILE A 317 -35.88 9.00 37.87
C ILE A 317 -34.60 8.15 37.75
N SER A 318 -34.73 6.91 37.28
CA SER A 318 -33.56 6.08 37.02
C SER A 318 -32.72 6.68 35.86
N PRO A 319 -31.39 6.45 35.82
CA PRO A 319 -30.56 6.91 34.70
C PRO A 319 -31.03 6.41 33.31
N GLU A 320 -31.79 5.33 33.26
CA GLU A 320 -32.35 4.75 32.04
C GLU A 320 -33.57 5.54 31.55
N GLU A 321 -34.48 5.92 32.45
CA GLU A 321 -35.66 6.74 32.14
C GLU A 321 -35.27 8.18 31.73
N ASP A 322 -34.26 8.77 32.36
CA ASP A 322 -33.73 10.09 31.98
C ASP A 322 -33.15 10.09 30.55
N ARG A 323 -32.43 9.03 30.18
CA ARG A 323 -31.91 8.83 28.81
C ARG A 323 -33.03 8.65 27.78
N LEU A 324 -34.12 7.98 28.15
CA LEU A 324 -35.30 7.81 27.29
C LEU A 324 -36.06 9.14 27.10
N ALA A 325 -36.19 9.96 28.14
CA ALA A 325 -36.79 11.29 28.04
C ALA A 325 -35.98 12.20 27.09
N ILE A 326 -34.67 12.27 27.28
CA ILE A 326 -33.77 13.03 26.39
C ILE A 326 -33.86 12.52 24.94
N PHE A 327 -33.96 11.20 24.73
CA PHE A 327 -34.14 10.61 23.40
C PHE A 327 -35.44 11.07 22.75
N VAL A 328 -36.57 10.98 23.44
CA VAL A 328 -37.88 11.42 22.95
C VAL A 328 -37.84 12.90 22.58
N ASP A 329 -37.29 13.75 23.45
CA ASP A 329 -37.20 15.19 23.20
C ASP A 329 -36.29 15.52 22.01
N THR A 330 -35.16 14.80 21.87
CA THR A 330 -34.22 14.96 20.77
C THR A 330 -34.84 14.56 19.42
N VAL A 331 -35.59 13.46 19.37
CA VAL A 331 -36.27 13.03 18.14
C VAL A 331 -37.43 13.98 17.80
N ARG A 332 -38.19 14.46 18.79
CA ARG A 332 -39.26 15.48 18.58
C ARG A 332 -38.72 16.82 18.10
N ALA A 333 -37.54 17.23 18.56
CA ALA A 333 -36.85 18.43 18.11
C ALA A 333 -36.31 18.33 16.66
N GLY A 334 -36.59 17.24 15.96
CA GLY A 334 -36.29 17.07 14.53
C GLY A 334 -34.92 16.46 14.24
N ASN A 335 -34.24 15.89 15.23
CA ASN A 335 -32.94 15.23 15.04
C ASN A 335 -33.10 13.71 14.81
N SER A 336 -33.99 13.35 13.89
CA SER A 336 -34.45 11.97 13.67
C SER A 336 -33.48 11.18 12.79
N ALA A 337 -32.29 10.85 13.29
CA ALA A 337 -31.40 9.93 12.60
C ALA A 337 -31.84 8.49 12.87
N PHE A 338 -32.98 8.04 12.34
CA PHE A 338 -33.27 6.60 12.21
C PHE A 338 -32.65 6.08 10.92
N GLN A 339 -32.23 4.82 10.91
CA GLN A 339 -31.67 4.23 9.69
C GLN A 339 -32.79 3.84 8.71
N TYR A 340 -33.89 3.35 9.25
CA TYR A 340 -35.00 2.78 8.48
C TYR A 340 -36.31 3.50 8.79
N LEU A 341 -37.21 3.57 7.81
CA LEU A 341 -38.51 4.22 7.95
C LEU A 341 -39.37 3.52 9.02
N GLU A 342 -39.26 2.20 9.11
CA GLU A 342 -39.98 1.35 10.07
C GLU A 342 -39.60 1.70 11.52
N GLN A 343 -38.33 2.03 11.79
CA GLN A 343 -37.90 2.47 13.13
C GLN A 343 -38.53 3.81 13.50
N TYR A 344 -38.64 4.72 12.54
CA TYR A 344 -39.31 6.00 12.77
C TYR A 344 -40.80 5.82 13.05
N GLN A 345 -41.48 4.94 12.29
CA GLN A 345 -42.90 4.62 12.53
C GLN A 345 -43.12 4.00 13.93
N GLN A 346 -42.26 3.06 14.33
CA GLN A 346 -42.29 2.49 15.68
C GLN A 346 -42.07 3.53 16.78
N PHE A 347 -41.17 4.48 16.57
CA PHE A 347 -40.98 5.59 17.49
C PHE A 347 -42.25 6.45 17.63
N GLU A 348 -42.90 6.80 16.52
CA GLU A 348 -44.14 7.59 16.52
C GLU A 348 -45.25 6.86 17.28
N GLU A 349 -45.37 5.54 17.14
CA GLU A 349 -46.32 4.72 17.91
C GLU A 349 -46.04 4.78 19.42
N CYS A 350 -44.78 4.62 19.83
CA CYS A 350 -44.37 4.77 21.22
C CYS A 350 -44.67 6.18 21.76
N LEU A 351 -44.41 7.22 20.96
CA LEU A 351 -44.61 8.61 21.34
C LEU A 351 -46.09 8.95 21.54
N GLN A 352 -46.95 8.53 20.59
CA GLN A 352 -48.40 8.69 20.72
C GLN A 352 -48.91 8.09 22.02
N TYR A 353 -48.38 6.92 22.37
CA TYR A 353 -48.76 6.29 23.62
C TYR A 353 -48.32 7.11 24.84
N ILE A 354 -47.04 7.49 24.94
CA ILE A 354 -46.51 8.15 26.14
C ILE A 354 -47.30 9.42 26.45
N THR A 355 -47.63 10.16 25.39
CA THR A 355 -48.49 11.34 25.44
C THR A 355 -49.84 11.06 26.09
N HIS A 356 -50.46 9.95 25.72
CA HIS A 356 -51.74 9.52 26.28
C HIS A 356 -51.65 9.18 27.78
N LEU A 357 -50.58 8.49 28.23
CA LEU A 357 -50.39 8.19 29.66
C LEU A 357 -50.27 9.44 30.52
N VAL A 358 -49.45 10.39 30.09
CA VAL A 358 -49.22 11.62 30.84
C VAL A 358 -50.53 12.40 30.95
N PHE A 359 -51.33 12.39 29.89
CA PHE A 359 -52.67 12.99 29.89
C PHE A 359 -53.64 12.28 30.85
N LEU A 360 -53.68 10.95 30.87
CA LEU A 360 -54.55 10.18 31.77
C LEU A 360 -54.16 10.34 33.25
N ARG A 361 -52.87 10.35 33.59
CA ARG A 361 -52.42 10.57 34.97
C ARG A 361 -52.81 11.94 35.50
N LYS A 362 -52.69 13.00 34.68
CA LYS A 362 -53.15 14.35 35.06
C LYS A 362 -54.65 14.43 35.35
N ARG A 363 -55.46 13.56 34.74
CA ARG A 363 -56.91 13.49 34.98
C ARG A 363 -57.32 12.75 36.24
N ILE A 364 -56.46 11.89 36.79
CA ILE A 364 -56.74 11.12 38.01
C ILE A 364 -56.23 11.87 39.27
N SER A 365 -55.31 12.81 39.09
CA SER A 365 -54.77 13.67 40.16
C SER A 365 -55.55 14.99 40.39
N HIS A 366 -56.65 15.20 39.65
CA HIS A 366 -57.63 16.27 39.85
C HIS A 366 -58.99 15.65 40.11
#